data_AF-A0A3A9FHI5-F1
#
_entry.id   AF-A0A3A9FHI5-F1
#
_cell.length_a   1.000
_cell.length_b   1.000
_cell.length_c   1.000
_cell.angle_alpha   90.00
_cell.angle_beta   90.00
_cell.angle_gamma   90.00
#
_symmetry.space_group_name_H-M   'P 1'
#
loop_
_entity.id
_entity.type
_entity.pdbx_description
1 polymer ?
#
loop_
_entity_poly.entity_id
_entity_poly.type
_entity_poly.pdbx_seq_one_letter_code
_entity_poly.pdbx_strand_id
1 'polypeptide(L)'
;MEGGKEEIWNTLESYNILEKLFLEEEKEKGSRILHKEKQKDGWEKQYEYIDALEKRKELKGDENVEKIIQDAYKEDPLRLFHYLADKKNLVEYWAFLRMFCSTKMLCFFVLQETEKSLFYYECARQLFHQYCIDESWEETLITAILQVAKKDQYLWSKWIQTYEYDKKWEGLMGKILEKAEDEALITYAQTISLDMPSHNGELTVITASFHQISQKRMEYIWNRTAKIICARWEEILGERKEKGWKMEGILVSAYINIVLYALSRIVKEEKLWIQNLEKWTKILNKDMERWFTSKKQMSSYYFSDLSYIYLLLFLRKNGRREKSAPEVTACMELLKTTMKKYSNLWGMGAEDMKRKKELQKMVGING
;
A
#
# COMPACT_ATOMS: atom_id res chain seq x y z
N MET A 1 0.15 34.85 -39.10
CA MET A 1 0.58 33.71 -38.27
C MET A 1 -0.59 32.95 -37.64
N GLU A 2 -1.85 33.26 -37.96
CA GLU A 2 -3.02 32.53 -37.43
C GLU A 2 -3.24 31.17 -38.10
N GLY A 3 -2.96 31.04 -39.41
CA GLY A 3 -3.18 29.78 -40.15
C GLY A 3 -2.38 28.58 -39.66
N GLY A 4 -1.16 28.78 -39.13
CA GLY A 4 -0.35 27.67 -38.61
C GLY A 4 -0.81 27.15 -37.25
N LYS A 5 -1.51 27.98 -36.45
CA LYS A 5 -2.06 27.59 -35.15
C LYS A 5 -3.31 26.73 -35.32
N GLU A 6 -4.21 27.14 -36.20
CA GLU A 6 -5.43 26.40 -36.50
C GLU A 6 -5.13 25.03 -37.13
N GLU A 7 -4.07 24.93 -37.94
CA GLU A 7 -3.59 23.68 -38.52
C GLU A 7 -3.08 22.67 -37.49
N ILE A 8 -2.37 23.12 -36.43
CA ILE A 8 -1.89 22.27 -35.33
C ILE A 8 -3.08 21.60 -34.62
N TRP A 9 -4.08 22.38 -34.23
CA TRP A 9 -5.24 21.88 -33.49
C TRP A 9 -6.14 21.00 -34.35
N ASN A 10 -6.40 21.36 -35.61
CA ASN A 10 -7.16 20.52 -36.53
C ASN A 10 -6.49 19.16 -36.76
N THR A 11 -5.15 19.13 -36.86
CA THR A 11 -4.39 17.89 -37.02
C THR A 11 -4.44 17.05 -35.74
N LEU A 12 -4.30 17.67 -34.57
CA LEU A 12 -4.38 16.97 -33.29
C LEU A 12 -5.78 16.42 -33.01
N GLU A 13 -6.84 17.19 -33.30
CA GLU A 13 -8.23 16.79 -33.09
C GLU A 13 -8.68 15.67 -34.04
N SER A 14 -8.12 15.62 -35.26
CA SER A 14 -8.36 14.54 -36.21
C SER A 14 -7.53 13.27 -35.95
N TYR A 15 -6.58 13.32 -35.02
CA TYR A 15 -5.71 12.17 -34.72
C TYR A 15 -6.41 11.09 -33.89
N ASN A 16 -6.65 9.93 -34.52
CA ASN A 16 -7.23 8.76 -33.87
C ASN A 16 -6.14 7.77 -33.41
N ILE A 17 -5.65 7.96 -32.19
CA ILE A 17 -4.59 7.13 -31.59
C ILE A 17 -5.01 5.67 -31.42
N LEU A 18 -6.29 5.43 -31.15
CA LEU A 18 -6.83 4.09 -30.95
C LEU A 18 -6.73 3.27 -32.23
N GLU A 19 -7.12 3.86 -33.36
CA GLU A 19 -7.04 3.22 -34.67
C GLU A 19 -5.61 2.80 -35.02
N LYS A 20 -4.62 3.65 -34.72
CA LYS A 20 -3.20 3.29 -34.93
C LYS A 20 -2.72 2.17 -34.02
N LEU A 21 -3.02 2.24 -32.71
CA LEU A 21 -2.70 1.15 -31.78
C LEU A 21 -3.36 -0.16 -32.24
N PHE A 22 -4.57 -0.11 -32.80
CA PHE A 22 -5.26 -1.27 -33.33
C PHE A 22 -4.64 -1.83 -34.61
N LEU A 23 -4.23 -0.97 -35.54
CA LEU A 23 -3.54 -1.41 -36.76
C LEU A 23 -2.20 -2.07 -36.46
N GLU A 24 -1.50 -1.63 -35.42
CA GLU A 24 -0.28 -2.31 -34.94
C GLU A 24 -0.59 -3.68 -34.32
N GLU A 25 -1.67 -3.81 -33.55
CA GLU A 25 -2.11 -5.11 -33.02
C GLU A 25 -2.54 -6.12 -34.09
N GLU A 26 -3.28 -5.67 -35.11
CA GLU A 26 -3.75 -6.55 -36.19
C GLU A 26 -2.60 -7.13 -37.01
N LYS A 27 -1.52 -6.34 -37.21
CA LYS A 27 -0.31 -6.79 -37.90
C LYS A 27 0.45 -7.87 -37.13
N GLU A 28 0.42 -7.85 -35.80
CA GLU A 28 1.19 -8.80 -34.98
C GLU A 28 0.45 -10.11 -34.68
N LYS A 29 -0.88 -10.10 -34.52
CA LYS A 29 -1.60 -11.26 -33.95
C LYS A 29 -2.70 -11.87 -34.81
N GLY A 30 -3.07 -11.29 -35.96
CA GLY A 30 -4.08 -11.88 -36.85
C GLY A 30 -5.39 -12.30 -36.16
N SER A 31 -5.76 -11.69 -35.02
CA SER A 31 -6.86 -12.20 -34.20
C SER A 31 -7.69 -11.10 -33.55
N ARG A 32 -8.96 -11.10 -33.95
CA ARG A 32 -10.14 -10.33 -33.50
C ARG A 32 -10.48 -10.45 -32.00
N ILE A 33 -9.58 -10.92 -31.15
CA ILE A 33 -9.88 -11.35 -29.77
C ILE A 33 -10.17 -10.15 -28.85
N LEU A 34 -9.50 -9.02 -29.03
CA LEU A 34 -9.73 -7.82 -28.22
C LEU A 34 -10.94 -6.99 -28.65
N HIS A 35 -11.44 -7.17 -29.88
CA HIS A 35 -12.55 -6.38 -30.42
C HIS A 35 -13.87 -6.56 -29.64
N LYS A 36 -14.03 -7.70 -28.92
CA LYS A 36 -15.19 -7.99 -28.07
C LYS A 36 -15.00 -7.65 -26.59
N GLU A 37 -13.80 -7.28 -26.16
CA GLU A 37 -13.55 -6.82 -24.77
C GLU A 37 -13.46 -5.28 -24.68
N LYS A 38 -13.25 -4.61 -25.83
CA LYS A 38 -13.11 -3.15 -26.03
C LYS A 38 -14.29 -2.27 -25.62
N GLN A 39 -15.41 -2.82 -25.13
CA GLN A 39 -16.55 -2.07 -24.59
C GLN A 39 -17.08 -2.70 -23.29
N LYS A 40 -16.24 -3.38 -22.52
CA LYS A 40 -16.63 -3.84 -21.19
C LYS A 40 -16.53 -2.67 -20.20
N ASP A 41 -17.65 -2.29 -19.59
CA ASP A 41 -17.75 -1.23 -18.58
C ASP A 41 -16.67 -1.35 -17.49
N GLY A 42 -15.95 -0.26 -17.26
CA GLY A 42 -15.00 -0.10 -16.14
C GLY A 42 -13.55 0.17 -16.54
N TRP A 43 -12.92 1.13 -15.85
CA TRP A 43 -11.51 1.51 -16.05
C TRP A 43 -10.52 0.37 -15.73
N GLU A 44 -10.89 -0.58 -14.88
CA GLU A 44 -10.03 -1.73 -14.50
C GLU A 44 -9.68 -2.62 -15.69
N LYS A 45 -10.65 -2.95 -16.54
CA LYS A 45 -10.41 -3.74 -17.76
C LYS A 45 -9.58 -2.97 -18.79
N GLN A 46 -9.73 -1.65 -18.82
CA GLN A 46 -8.88 -0.80 -19.64
C GLN A 46 -7.41 -0.84 -19.16
N TYR A 47 -7.16 -0.96 -17.84
CA TYR A 47 -5.79 -1.19 -17.34
C TYR A 47 -5.25 -2.59 -17.64
N GLU A 48 -6.06 -3.65 -17.60
CA GLU A 48 -5.58 -4.98 -18.02
C GLU A 48 -5.03 -4.96 -19.45
N TYR A 49 -5.70 -4.21 -20.33
CA TYR A 49 -5.24 -3.97 -21.69
C TYR A 49 -3.97 -3.11 -21.74
N ILE A 50 -3.91 -2.01 -20.99
CA ILE A 50 -2.73 -1.16 -20.89
C ILE A 50 -1.52 -1.98 -20.40
N ASP A 51 -1.65 -2.76 -19.33
CA ASP A 51 -0.58 -3.60 -18.80
C ASP A 51 -0.09 -4.61 -19.84
N ALA A 52 -1.00 -5.16 -20.66
CA ALA A 52 -0.65 -6.06 -21.76
C ALA A 52 0.09 -5.35 -22.90
N LEU A 53 -0.18 -4.06 -23.13
CA LEU A 53 0.56 -3.22 -24.08
C LEU A 53 1.93 -2.83 -23.52
N GLU A 54 2.02 -2.42 -22.25
CA GLU A 54 3.28 -1.98 -21.62
C GLU A 54 4.33 -3.09 -21.51
N LYS A 55 3.90 -4.35 -21.46
CA LYS A 55 4.79 -5.53 -21.54
C LYS A 55 5.39 -5.74 -22.93
N ARG A 56 4.83 -5.13 -23.98
CA ARG A 56 5.38 -5.18 -25.34
C ARG A 56 6.45 -4.09 -25.46
N LYS A 57 7.67 -4.48 -25.81
CA LYS A 57 8.83 -3.57 -25.81
C LYS A 57 8.87 -2.56 -26.97
N GLU A 58 7.91 -2.58 -27.89
CA GLU A 58 8.06 -1.95 -29.22
C GLU A 58 7.05 -0.85 -29.56
N LEU A 59 6.16 -0.45 -28.64
CA LEU A 59 5.23 0.66 -28.88
C LEU A 59 5.98 2.00 -28.85
N LYS A 60 6.30 2.54 -30.03
CA LYS A 60 6.91 3.87 -30.20
C LYS A 60 5.87 4.88 -30.68
N GLY A 61 5.97 6.11 -30.18
CA GLY A 61 5.21 7.24 -30.68
C GLY A 61 5.57 7.57 -32.13
N ASP A 62 4.58 8.03 -32.89
CA ASP A 62 4.80 8.72 -34.17
C ASP A 62 5.48 10.08 -33.92
N GLU A 63 6.68 10.26 -34.46
CA GLU A 63 7.50 11.46 -34.28
C GLU A 63 6.78 12.74 -34.75
N ASN A 64 5.91 12.66 -35.77
CA ASN A 64 5.16 13.82 -36.23
C ASN A 64 4.12 14.25 -35.19
N VAL A 65 3.49 13.29 -34.52
CA VAL A 65 2.47 13.53 -33.50
C VAL A 65 3.11 14.06 -32.22
N GLU A 66 4.28 13.51 -31.87
CA GLU A 66 5.09 14.08 -30.79
C GLU A 66 5.40 15.55 -31.06
N LYS A 67 5.85 15.88 -32.28
CA LYS A 67 6.14 17.27 -32.67
C LYS A 67 4.89 18.16 -32.60
N ILE A 68 3.74 17.69 -33.07
CA ILE A 68 2.46 18.42 -32.99
C ILE A 68 2.10 18.69 -31.52
N ILE A 69 2.27 17.72 -30.62
CA ILE A 69 2.00 17.89 -29.18
C ILE A 69 2.97 18.88 -28.54
N GLN A 70 4.26 18.83 -28.91
CA GLN A 70 5.25 19.80 -28.46
C GLN A 70 4.93 21.22 -28.93
N ASP A 71 4.48 21.38 -30.17
CA ASP A 71 4.13 22.69 -30.72
C ASP A 71 2.81 23.21 -30.14
N ALA A 72 1.81 22.34 -29.92
CA ALA A 72 0.58 22.68 -29.19
C ALA A 72 0.87 23.13 -27.75
N TYR A 73 1.79 22.46 -27.06
CA TYR A 73 2.19 22.84 -25.70
C TYR A 73 2.91 24.19 -25.63
N LYS A 74 3.76 24.51 -26.63
CA LYS A 74 4.42 25.83 -26.71
C LYS A 74 3.43 26.95 -27.03
N GLU A 75 2.40 26.63 -27.81
CA GLU A 75 1.38 27.58 -28.20
C GLU A 75 0.41 27.90 -27.05
N ASP A 76 -0.23 26.86 -26.51
CA ASP A 76 -1.21 26.97 -25.43
C ASP A 76 -1.22 25.68 -24.57
N PRO A 77 -0.43 25.64 -23.49
CA PRO A 77 -0.31 24.45 -22.65
C PRO A 77 -1.60 24.14 -21.87
N LEU A 78 -2.44 25.14 -21.59
CA LEU A 78 -3.72 24.96 -20.90
C LEU A 78 -4.75 24.34 -21.84
N ARG A 79 -4.82 24.80 -23.09
CA ARG A 79 -5.69 24.16 -24.09
C ARG A 79 -5.29 22.71 -24.32
N LEU A 80 -4.00 22.40 -24.37
CA LEU A 80 -3.51 21.02 -24.52
C LEU A 80 -3.91 20.17 -23.31
N PHE A 81 -3.75 20.71 -22.10
CA PHE A 81 -4.20 20.06 -20.88
C PHE A 81 -5.69 19.68 -20.93
N HIS A 82 -6.57 20.63 -21.27
CA HIS A 82 -8.00 20.37 -21.37
C HIS A 82 -8.33 19.35 -22.46
N TYR A 83 -7.72 19.49 -23.64
CA TYR A 83 -7.87 18.52 -24.74
C TYR A 83 -7.51 17.09 -24.32
N LEU A 84 -6.40 16.93 -23.59
CA LEU A 84 -5.97 15.62 -23.10
C LEU A 84 -6.84 15.13 -21.94
N ALA A 85 -7.24 15.99 -21.01
CA ALA A 85 -8.08 15.62 -19.86
C ALA A 85 -9.51 15.24 -20.25
N ASP A 86 -10.02 15.75 -21.37
CA ASP A 86 -11.38 15.48 -21.85
C ASP A 86 -11.51 14.24 -22.75
N LYS A 87 -10.42 13.49 -22.98
CA LYS A 87 -10.48 12.20 -23.67
C LYS A 87 -11.41 11.24 -22.94
N LYS A 88 -12.21 10.46 -23.68
CA LYS A 88 -13.24 9.62 -23.07
C LYS A 88 -12.72 8.23 -22.65
N ASN A 89 -11.59 7.82 -23.19
CA ASN A 89 -11.04 6.48 -23.01
C ASN A 89 -9.69 6.53 -22.27
N LEU A 90 -9.53 5.69 -21.25
CA LEU A 90 -8.27 5.61 -20.49
C LEU A 90 -7.08 5.21 -21.35
N VAL A 91 -7.31 4.36 -22.35
CA VAL A 91 -6.26 3.95 -23.29
C VAL A 91 -5.77 5.16 -24.09
N GLU A 92 -6.64 6.11 -24.42
CA GLU A 92 -6.22 7.36 -25.07
C GLU A 92 -5.37 8.21 -24.12
N TYR A 93 -5.83 8.41 -22.87
CA TYR A 93 -5.05 9.14 -21.85
C TYR A 93 -3.65 8.54 -21.74
N TRP A 94 -3.56 7.24 -21.49
CA TRP A 94 -2.31 6.51 -21.35
C TRP A 94 -1.41 6.68 -22.57
N ALA A 95 -1.93 6.45 -23.77
CA ALA A 95 -1.13 6.49 -24.98
C ALA A 95 -0.60 7.91 -25.26
N PHE A 96 -1.42 8.94 -25.09
CA PHE A 96 -0.95 10.33 -25.23
C PHE A 96 0.10 10.71 -24.18
N LEU A 97 -0.16 10.40 -22.91
CA LEU A 97 0.73 10.76 -21.80
C LEU A 97 2.04 9.99 -21.83
N ARG A 98 2.02 8.70 -22.19
CA ARG A 98 3.21 7.84 -22.22
C ARG A 98 4.05 8.04 -23.48
N MET A 99 3.42 8.15 -24.65
CA MET A 99 4.14 8.08 -25.94
C MET A 99 4.56 9.46 -26.46
N PHE A 100 3.87 10.53 -26.07
CA PHE A 100 4.07 11.86 -26.67
C PHE A 100 4.36 12.98 -25.68
N CYS A 101 4.01 12.81 -24.40
CA CYS A 101 4.23 13.86 -23.40
C CYS A 101 5.60 13.71 -22.73
N SER A 102 6.34 14.81 -22.69
CA SER A 102 7.57 14.90 -21.90
C SER A 102 7.28 14.99 -20.41
N THR A 103 8.25 14.64 -19.56
CA THR A 103 8.13 14.76 -18.10
C THR A 103 7.78 16.18 -17.66
N LYS A 104 8.31 17.21 -18.35
CA LYS A 104 7.98 18.62 -18.08
C LYS A 104 6.49 18.93 -18.32
N MET A 105 5.90 18.35 -19.37
CA MET A 105 4.47 18.50 -19.66
C MET A 105 3.64 17.82 -18.58
N LEU A 106 4.01 16.59 -18.20
CA LEU A 106 3.33 15.86 -17.11
C LEU A 106 3.36 16.65 -15.81
N CYS A 107 4.52 17.23 -15.46
CA CYS A 107 4.64 18.10 -14.30
C CYS A 107 3.71 19.32 -14.39
N PHE A 108 3.64 19.97 -15.56
CA PHE A 108 2.72 21.09 -15.77
C PHE A 108 1.25 20.67 -15.61
N PHE A 109 0.85 19.53 -16.18
CA PHE A 109 -0.52 19.02 -16.14
C PHE A 109 -0.99 18.69 -14.73
N VAL A 110 -0.12 18.12 -13.89
CA VAL A 110 -0.44 17.82 -12.48
C VAL A 110 -0.80 19.07 -11.67
N LEU A 111 -0.20 20.21 -12.02
CA LEU A 111 -0.42 21.48 -11.34
C LEU A 111 -1.72 22.18 -11.79
N GLN A 112 -2.36 21.70 -12.85
CA GLN A 112 -3.64 22.25 -13.32
C GLN A 112 -4.81 21.59 -12.58
N GLU A 113 -5.94 22.31 -12.49
CA GLU A 113 -7.16 21.80 -11.87
C GLU A 113 -8.05 21.08 -12.89
N THR A 114 -8.47 19.87 -12.57
CA THR A 114 -9.50 19.12 -13.29
C THR A 114 -10.29 18.23 -12.34
N GLU A 115 -11.52 17.88 -12.70
CA GLU A 115 -12.34 16.89 -11.96
C GLU A 115 -12.00 15.44 -12.34
N LYS A 116 -11.15 15.23 -13.36
CA LYS A 116 -10.84 13.92 -13.93
C LYS A 116 -9.81 13.16 -13.09
N SER A 117 -10.23 12.42 -12.07
CA SER A 117 -9.34 11.64 -11.18
C SER A 117 -8.45 10.64 -11.92
N LEU A 118 -8.98 9.97 -12.95
CA LEU A 118 -8.21 9.03 -13.78
C LEU A 118 -7.05 9.71 -14.53
N PHE A 119 -7.21 10.97 -14.92
CA PHE A 119 -6.15 11.73 -15.58
C PHE A 119 -4.98 11.98 -14.62
N TYR A 120 -5.25 12.41 -13.38
CA TYR A 120 -4.21 12.53 -12.36
C TYR A 120 -3.54 11.21 -12.04
N TYR A 121 -4.32 10.13 -11.95
CA TYR A 121 -3.78 8.79 -11.71
C TYR A 121 -2.79 8.40 -12.80
N GLU A 122 -3.14 8.64 -14.07
CA GLU A 122 -2.28 8.28 -15.19
C GLU A 122 -1.03 9.18 -15.26
N CYS A 123 -1.18 10.49 -15.03
CA CYS A 123 -0.03 11.39 -14.89
C CYS A 123 0.91 10.94 -13.76
N ALA A 124 0.36 10.60 -12.59
CA ALA A 124 1.14 10.09 -11.47
C ALA A 124 1.85 8.77 -11.82
N ARG A 125 1.17 7.86 -12.51
CA ARG A 125 1.73 6.55 -12.93
C ARG A 125 2.89 6.73 -13.89
N GLN A 126 2.76 7.59 -14.90
CA GLN A 126 3.83 7.87 -15.84
C GLN A 126 5.02 8.55 -15.17
N LEU A 127 4.77 9.54 -14.30
CA LEU A 127 5.82 10.16 -13.49
C LEU A 127 6.52 9.15 -12.57
N PHE A 128 5.78 8.23 -11.95
CA PHE A 128 6.32 7.18 -11.07
C PHE A 128 7.14 6.14 -11.82
N HIS A 129 6.76 5.79 -13.05
CA HIS A 129 7.54 4.92 -13.93
C HIS A 129 8.86 5.57 -14.36
N GLN A 130 8.81 6.87 -14.69
CA GLN A 130 9.98 7.66 -15.10
C GLN A 130 10.82 8.12 -13.92
N TYR A 131 10.32 7.98 -12.68
CA TYR A 131 10.97 8.47 -11.46
C TYR A 131 12.39 7.90 -11.35
N CYS A 132 13.33 8.78 -11.65
CA CYS A 132 14.73 8.68 -11.26
C CYS A 132 14.93 9.60 -10.06
N ILE A 133 15.96 9.34 -9.26
CA ILE A 133 16.33 10.09 -8.04
C ILE A 133 16.88 11.47 -8.44
N ASP A 134 16.08 12.27 -9.13
CA ASP A 134 16.29 13.68 -9.44
C ASP A 134 15.21 14.45 -8.66
N GLU A 135 15.64 15.31 -7.75
CA GLU A 135 14.76 15.96 -6.76
C GLU A 135 13.72 16.89 -7.41
N SER A 136 13.94 17.33 -8.66
CA SER A 136 13.15 18.38 -9.29
C SER A 136 11.70 18.00 -9.60
N TRP A 137 11.38 16.72 -9.81
CA TRP A 137 10.01 16.25 -10.11
C TRP A 137 9.35 15.45 -8.99
N GLU A 138 10.06 15.17 -7.89
CA GLU A 138 9.53 14.37 -6.79
C GLU A 138 8.32 15.05 -6.13
N GLU A 139 8.42 16.35 -5.88
CA GLU A 139 7.35 17.14 -5.28
C GLU A 139 6.10 17.15 -6.17
N THR A 140 6.29 17.18 -7.50
CA THR A 140 5.19 17.11 -8.45
C THR A 140 4.55 15.73 -8.47
N LEU A 141 5.34 14.65 -8.39
CA LEU A 141 4.82 13.29 -8.24
C LEU A 141 4.01 13.13 -6.94
N ILE A 142 4.52 13.63 -5.82
CA ILE A 142 3.78 13.64 -4.54
C ILE A 142 2.47 14.40 -4.70
N THR A 143 2.49 15.56 -5.34
CA THR A 143 1.29 16.36 -5.61
C THR A 143 0.28 15.58 -6.46
N ALA A 144 0.73 14.91 -7.52
CA ALA A 144 -0.12 14.09 -8.38
C ALA A 144 -0.83 12.98 -7.60
N ILE A 145 -0.08 12.25 -6.76
CA ILE A 145 -0.62 11.17 -5.94
C ILE A 145 -1.61 11.71 -4.89
N LEU A 146 -1.32 12.86 -4.29
CA LEU A 146 -2.24 13.52 -3.36
C LEU A 146 -3.54 13.99 -4.04
N GLN A 147 -3.48 14.44 -5.31
CA GLN A 147 -4.68 14.77 -6.07
C GLN A 147 -5.55 13.54 -6.33
N VAL A 148 -4.94 12.38 -6.64
CA VAL A 148 -5.66 11.10 -6.73
C VAL A 148 -6.33 10.79 -5.39
N ALA A 149 -5.57 10.85 -4.29
CA ALA A 149 -6.05 10.55 -2.95
C ALA A 149 -7.21 11.46 -2.50
N LYS A 150 -7.17 12.72 -2.92
CA LYS A 150 -8.21 13.72 -2.64
C LYS A 150 -9.49 13.50 -3.45
N LYS A 151 -9.36 13.14 -4.73
CA LYS A 151 -10.50 13.13 -5.67
C LYS A 151 -11.16 11.75 -5.78
N ASP A 152 -10.43 10.66 -5.54
CA ASP A 152 -10.95 9.30 -5.70
C ASP A 152 -10.27 8.31 -4.75
N GLN A 153 -10.97 7.96 -3.67
CA GLN A 153 -10.49 7.00 -2.67
C GLN A 153 -10.29 5.59 -3.23
N TYR A 154 -11.03 5.21 -4.27
CA TYR A 154 -10.93 3.88 -4.87
C TYR A 154 -9.65 3.78 -5.71
N LEU A 155 -9.36 4.81 -6.53
CA LEU A 155 -8.09 4.90 -7.25
C LEU A 155 -6.89 5.02 -6.30
N TRP A 156 -7.04 5.72 -5.18
CA TRP A 156 -6.02 5.77 -4.13
C TRP A 156 -5.75 4.41 -3.48
N SER A 157 -6.82 3.68 -3.13
CA SER A 157 -6.69 2.30 -2.63
C SER A 157 -5.98 1.42 -3.64
N LYS A 158 -6.34 1.54 -4.92
CA LYS A 158 -5.68 0.80 -5.99
C LYS A 158 -4.20 1.17 -6.10
N TRP A 159 -3.86 2.45 -6.05
CA TRP A 159 -2.47 2.92 -6.08
C TRP A 159 -1.64 2.24 -4.99
N ILE A 160 -2.12 2.26 -3.74
CA ILE A 160 -1.43 1.61 -2.62
C ILE A 160 -1.25 0.13 -2.92
N GLN A 161 -2.30 -0.60 -3.29
CA GLN A 161 -2.22 -2.05 -3.54
C GLN A 161 -1.27 -2.41 -4.69
N THR A 162 -1.23 -1.60 -5.75
CA THR A 162 -0.36 -1.82 -6.90
C THR A 162 1.11 -1.60 -6.55
N TYR A 163 1.44 -0.55 -5.78
CA TYR A 163 2.82 -0.12 -5.55
C TYR A 163 3.36 -0.41 -4.15
N GLU A 164 2.58 -0.99 -3.24
CA GLU A 164 3.00 -1.28 -1.86
C GLU A 164 4.31 -2.07 -1.77
N TYR A 165 4.60 -2.90 -2.78
CA TYR A 165 5.78 -3.74 -2.89
C TYR A 165 6.92 -3.10 -3.72
N ASP A 166 6.73 -1.88 -4.24
CA ASP A 166 7.73 -1.15 -5.02
C ASP A 166 8.66 -0.33 -4.09
N LYS A 167 9.97 -0.51 -4.24
CA LYS A 167 10.98 0.19 -3.42
C LYS A 167 10.92 1.72 -3.54
N LYS A 168 10.54 2.24 -4.71
CA LYS A 168 10.35 3.69 -4.92
C LYS A 168 9.17 4.19 -4.10
N TRP A 169 8.10 3.42 -4.04
CA TRP A 169 6.93 3.74 -3.22
C TRP A 169 7.27 3.76 -1.74
N GLU A 170 7.99 2.75 -1.24
CA GLU A 170 8.40 2.69 0.17
C GLU A 170 9.14 3.98 0.59
N GLY A 171 10.01 4.51 -0.28
CA GLY A 171 10.75 5.76 -0.04
C GLY A 171 9.91 7.05 -0.08
N LEU A 172 8.82 7.08 -0.86
CA LEU A 172 7.94 8.25 -1.02
C LEU A 172 6.80 8.29 -0.01
N MET A 173 6.38 7.12 0.49
CA MET A 173 5.21 6.96 1.34
C MET A 173 5.20 7.93 2.54
N GLY A 174 6.30 8.10 3.27
CA GLY A 174 6.40 9.04 4.38
C GLY A 174 6.10 10.48 3.96
N LYS A 175 6.68 10.95 2.85
CA LYS A 175 6.46 12.31 2.32
C LYS A 175 5.01 12.53 1.88
N ILE A 176 4.36 11.49 1.35
CA ILE A 176 2.94 11.54 0.95
C ILE A 176 2.06 11.60 2.21
N LEU A 177 2.29 10.74 3.20
CA LEU A 177 1.52 10.73 4.44
C LEU A 177 1.68 12.02 5.26
N GLU A 178 2.85 12.67 5.19
CA GLU A 178 3.08 14.00 5.78
C GLU A 178 2.05 15.02 5.30
N LYS A 179 1.59 14.91 4.04
CA LYS A 179 0.70 15.88 3.38
C LYS A 179 -0.74 15.38 3.15
N ALA A 180 -1.01 14.08 3.32
CA ALA A 180 -2.31 13.46 2.99
C ALA A 180 -3.50 13.94 3.83
N GLU A 181 -4.65 14.20 3.21
CA GLU A 181 -5.86 14.62 3.93
C GLU A 181 -6.48 13.45 4.76
N ASP A 182 -7.48 13.74 5.59
CA ASP A 182 -8.03 12.78 6.58
C ASP A 182 -8.59 11.53 5.94
N GLU A 183 -9.38 11.70 4.88
CA GLU A 183 -9.93 10.62 4.08
C GLU A 183 -8.82 9.73 3.52
N ALA A 184 -7.78 10.32 2.96
CA ALA A 184 -6.65 9.59 2.37
C ALA A 184 -5.88 8.77 3.41
N LEU A 185 -5.71 9.31 4.63
CA LEU A 185 -5.08 8.60 5.74
C LEU A 185 -5.91 7.40 6.22
N ILE A 186 -7.24 7.58 6.31
CA ILE A 186 -8.16 6.50 6.68
C ILE A 186 -8.11 5.40 5.61
N THR A 187 -8.23 5.75 4.33
CA THR A 187 -8.12 4.80 3.22
C THR A 187 -6.78 4.08 3.27
N TYR A 188 -5.66 4.79 3.46
CA TYR A 188 -4.35 4.15 3.60
C TYR A 188 -4.33 3.09 4.71
N ALA A 189 -4.84 3.43 5.90
CA ALA A 189 -4.92 2.49 7.01
C ALA A 189 -5.84 1.29 6.75
N GLN A 190 -6.86 1.45 5.89
CA GLN A 190 -7.77 0.39 5.46
C GLN A 190 -7.16 -0.50 4.37
N THR A 191 -6.21 0.00 3.60
CA THR A 191 -5.73 -0.67 2.38
C THR A 191 -4.43 -1.44 2.56
N ILE A 192 -3.46 -0.94 3.34
CA ILE A 192 -2.13 -1.56 3.45
C ILE A 192 -2.19 -3.04 3.90
N SER A 193 -1.26 -3.84 3.38
CA SER A 193 -1.12 -5.27 3.68
C SER A 193 -0.38 -5.49 4.99
N LEU A 194 -1.09 -5.36 6.12
CA LEU A 194 -0.51 -5.46 7.46
C LEU A 194 0.20 -6.80 7.74
N ASP A 195 -0.05 -7.85 6.95
CA ASP A 195 0.52 -9.18 7.11
C ASP A 195 1.54 -9.56 6.02
N MET A 196 1.99 -8.56 5.25
CA MET A 196 3.05 -8.69 4.25
C MET A 196 4.30 -9.37 4.84
N PRO A 197 4.78 -10.46 4.23
CA PRO A 197 6.04 -11.08 4.63
C PRO A 197 7.23 -10.12 4.47
N SER A 198 8.10 -10.05 5.47
CA SER A 198 9.35 -9.28 5.40
C SER A 198 10.46 -10.20 4.87
N HIS A 199 10.75 -10.18 3.57
CA HIS A 199 11.75 -11.05 2.95
C HIS A 199 13.10 -10.37 2.70
N ASN A 200 13.12 -9.05 2.47
CA ASN A 200 14.31 -8.31 2.01
C ASN A 200 14.55 -6.98 2.76
N GLY A 201 14.15 -6.89 4.04
CA GLY A 201 14.43 -5.72 4.87
C GLY A 201 13.41 -4.58 4.73
N GLU A 202 12.24 -4.87 4.13
CA GLU A 202 11.12 -3.94 3.94
C GLU A 202 10.71 -3.27 5.25
N LEU A 203 10.75 -4.01 6.36
CA LEU A 203 10.55 -3.47 7.71
C LEU A 203 11.42 -2.23 7.97
N THR A 204 12.69 -2.27 7.62
CA THR A 204 13.63 -1.17 7.88
C THR A 204 13.30 0.02 6.99
N VAL A 205 12.96 -0.22 5.72
CA VAL A 205 12.62 0.82 4.74
C VAL A 205 11.31 1.52 5.11
N ILE A 206 10.26 0.76 5.39
CA ILE A 206 8.96 1.26 5.85
C ILE A 206 9.14 2.07 7.14
N THR A 207 9.94 1.57 8.09
CA THR A 207 10.20 2.30 9.34
C THR A 207 10.96 3.60 9.08
N ALA A 208 11.98 3.58 8.20
CA ALA A 208 12.73 4.78 7.83
C ALA A 208 11.86 5.81 7.10
N SER A 209 10.92 5.35 6.27
CA SER A 209 9.94 6.18 5.58
C SER A 209 9.03 6.92 6.57
N PHE A 210 8.54 6.26 7.62
CA PHE A 210 7.79 6.91 8.70
C PHE A 210 8.59 7.91 9.54
N HIS A 211 9.92 7.78 9.62
CA HIS A 211 10.76 8.78 10.29
C HIS A 211 10.87 10.10 9.51
N GLN A 212 10.47 10.14 8.24
CA GLN A 212 10.42 11.37 7.45
C GLN A 212 9.21 12.25 7.85
N ILE A 213 8.23 11.69 8.55
CA ILE A 213 7.01 12.38 8.98
C ILE A 213 7.31 13.17 10.25
N SER A 214 6.91 14.44 10.28
CA SER A 214 7.13 15.30 11.44
C SER A 214 6.37 14.78 12.68
N GLN A 215 6.91 14.99 13.88
CA GLN A 215 6.30 14.44 15.11
C GLN A 215 4.85 14.90 15.32
N LYS A 216 4.57 16.19 15.07
CA LYS A 216 3.22 16.76 15.17
C LYS A 216 2.27 16.07 14.18
N ARG A 217 2.75 15.79 12.98
CA ARG A 217 1.98 15.14 11.94
C ARG A 217 1.78 13.65 12.22
N MET A 218 2.78 12.97 12.77
CA MET A 218 2.64 11.60 13.26
C MET A 218 1.52 11.47 14.29
N GLU A 219 1.43 12.38 15.26
CA GLU A 219 0.33 12.39 16.23
C GLU A 219 -1.03 12.53 15.54
N TYR A 220 -1.11 13.44 14.57
CA TYR A 220 -2.31 13.64 13.77
C TYR A 220 -2.74 12.37 13.02
N ILE A 221 -1.80 11.70 12.35
CA ILE A 221 -2.04 10.45 11.60
C ILE A 221 -2.52 9.36 12.56
N TRP A 222 -1.84 9.16 13.68
CA TRP A 222 -2.18 8.08 14.61
C TRP A 222 -3.54 8.26 15.28
N ASN A 223 -3.95 9.50 15.56
CA ASN A 223 -5.29 9.77 16.12
C ASN A 223 -6.42 9.30 15.18
N ARG A 224 -6.16 9.21 13.87
CA ARG A 224 -7.12 8.77 12.85
C ARG A 224 -7.01 7.29 12.52
N THR A 225 -5.80 6.77 12.44
CA THR A 225 -5.51 5.47 11.84
C THR A 225 -5.32 4.34 12.86
N ALA A 226 -4.93 4.64 14.11
CA ALA A 226 -4.51 3.61 15.06
C ALA A 226 -5.60 2.58 15.37
N LYS A 227 -6.86 3.03 15.54
CA LYS A 227 -8.01 2.14 15.78
C LYS A 227 -8.27 1.22 14.60
N ILE A 228 -8.19 1.75 13.38
CA ILE A 228 -8.39 1.00 12.13
C ILE A 228 -7.32 -0.07 12.00
N ILE A 229 -6.04 0.29 12.17
CA ILE A 229 -4.91 -0.64 12.07
C ILE A 229 -5.02 -1.75 13.11
N CYS A 230 -5.35 -1.42 14.36
CA CYS A 230 -5.50 -2.44 15.41
C CYS A 230 -6.68 -3.38 15.12
N ALA A 231 -7.83 -2.86 14.70
CA ALA A 231 -8.99 -3.68 14.36
C ALA A 231 -8.69 -4.64 13.19
N ARG A 232 -8.06 -4.14 12.12
CA ARG A 232 -7.63 -4.96 10.99
C ARG A 232 -6.60 -6.01 11.38
N TRP A 233 -5.68 -5.68 12.28
CA TRP A 233 -4.72 -6.67 12.79
C TRP A 233 -5.42 -7.80 13.55
N GLU A 234 -6.42 -7.49 14.39
CA GLU A 234 -7.23 -8.50 15.08
C GLU A 234 -8.00 -9.38 14.09
N GLU A 235 -8.58 -8.78 13.04
CA GLU A 235 -9.28 -9.49 11.97
C GLU A 235 -8.35 -10.45 11.21
N ILE A 236 -7.17 -9.99 10.78
CA ILE A 236 -6.16 -10.83 10.12
C ILE A 236 -5.78 -12.03 10.98
N LEU A 237 -5.54 -11.81 12.28
CA LEU A 237 -5.21 -12.90 13.20
C LEU A 237 -6.38 -13.88 13.32
N GLY A 238 -7.62 -13.38 13.42
CA GLY A 238 -8.84 -14.18 13.44
C GLY A 238 -9.03 -15.03 12.18
N GLU A 239 -8.92 -14.44 11.01
CA GLU A 239 -9.02 -15.14 9.73
C GLU A 239 -7.98 -16.26 9.61
N ARG A 240 -6.73 -16.00 10.03
CA ARG A 240 -5.67 -17.01 10.01
C ARG A 240 -6.02 -18.20 10.90
N LYS A 241 -6.60 -17.96 12.09
CA LYS A 241 -7.09 -19.02 12.99
C LYS A 241 -8.15 -19.87 12.30
N GLU A 242 -9.18 -19.23 11.74
CA GLU A 242 -10.32 -19.92 11.15
C GLU A 242 -9.95 -20.72 9.89
N LYS A 243 -9.08 -20.15 9.05
CA LYS A 243 -8.54 -20.82 7.85
C LYS A 243 -7.49 -21.89 8.18
N GLY A 244 -7.06 -22.00 9.44
CA GLY A 244 -6.09 -23.00 9.91
C GLY A 244 -4.72 -22.87 9.24
N TRP A 245 -4.20 -21.65 9.14
CA TRP A 245 -2.91 -21.41 8.48
C TRP A 245 -1.77 -22.12 9.20
N LYS A 246 -0.79 -22.62 8.43
CA LYS A 246 0.39 -23.24 9.04
C LYS A 246 1.26 -22.15 9.63
N MET A 247 1.28 -22.04 10.95
CA MET A 247 2.16 -21.14 11.69
C MET A 247 3.14 -21.97 12.51
N GLU A 248 4.41 -21.58 12.51
CA GLU A 248 5.47 -22.22 13.29
C GLU A 248 6.10 -21.25 14.30
N GLY A 249 5.60 -20.01 14.37
CA GLY A 249 6.13 -18.95 15.20
C GLY A 249 5.23 -17.72 15.22
N ILE A 250 5.69 -16.70 15.95
CA ILE A 250 5.02 -15.41 16.06
C ILE A 250 5.01 -14.71 14.70
N LEU A 251 3.86 -14.15 14.32
CA LEU A 251 3.71 -13.39 13.09
C LEU A 251 4.41 -12.04 13.22
N VAL A 252 5.40 -11.82 12.37
CA VAL A 252 6.11 -10.55 12.21
C VAL A 252 6.10 -10.20 10.72
N SER A 253 5.34 -9.16 10.37
CA SER A 253 5.23 -8.64 9.02
C SER A 253 6.17 -7.45 8.77
N ALA A 254 6.29 -7.03 7.52
CA ALA A 254 6.98 -5.79 7.15
C ALA A 254 6.37 -4.55 7.85
N TYR A 255 5.07 -4.60 8.14
CA TYR A 255 4.29 -3.53 8.77
C TYR A 255 4.23 -3.62 10.31
N ILE A 256 4.93 -4.57 10.94
CA ILE A 256 4.77 -4.83 12.38
C ILE A 256 5.06 -3.60 13.25
N ASN A 257 5.96 -2.71 12.82
CA ASN A 257 6.25 -1.48 13.56
C ASN A 257 5.06 -0.52 13.52
N ILE A 258 4.36 -0.42 12.38
CA ILE A 258 3.13 0.37 12.25
C ILE A 258 2.02 -0.19 13.15
N VAL A 259 1.85 -1.52 13.17
CA VAL A 259 0.93 -2.19 14.11
C VAL A 259 1.31 -1.91 15.57
N LEU A 260 2.60 -2.00 15.90
CA LEU A 260 3.11 -1.74 17.25
C LEU A 260 2.88 -0.29 17.67
N TYR A 261 3.11 0.68 16.78
CA TYR A 261 2.86 2.10 17.05
C TYR A 261 1.36 2.37 17.23
N ALA A 262 0.51 1.84 16.35
CA ALA A 262 -0.93 1.93 16.49
C ALA A 262 -1.39 1.35 17.84
N LEU A 263 -0.92 0.15 18.20
CA LEU A 263 -1.24 -0.49 19.46
C LEU A 263 -0.77 0.36 20.65
N SER A 264 0.45 0.92 20.61
CA SER A 264 0.98 1.79 21.67
C SER A 264 0.08 3.00 21.97
N ARG A 265 -0.68 3.48 20.97
CA ARG A 265 -1.64 4.58 21.10
C ARG A 265 -2.96 4.11 21.69
N ILE A 266 -3.44 2.93 21.29
CA ILE A 266 -4.68 2.34 21.84
C ILE A 266 -4.50 1.96 23.31
N VAL A 267 -3.39 1.31 23.65
CA VAL A 267 -3.08 0.91 25.03
C VAL A 267 -2.13 1.87 25.70
N LYS A 268 -2.30 3.18 25.48
CA LYS A 268 -1.42 4.23 26.02
C LYS A 268 -1.41 4.21 27.55
N GLU A 269 -2.58 4.07 28.15
CA GLU A 269 -2.75 3.97 29.60
C GLU A 269 -2.43 2.56 30.10
N GLU A 270 -1.80 2.48 31.28
CA GLU A 270 -1.45 1.20 31.90
C GLU A 270 -2.69 0.34 32.14
N LYS A 271 -3.79 0.93 32.63
CA LYS A 271 -5.06 0.22 32.83
C LYS A 271 -5.58 -0.44 31.55
N LEU A 272 -5.60 0.28 30.43
CA LEU A 272 -6.04 -0.26 29.13
C LEU A 272 -5.11 -1.37 28.65
N TRP A 273 -3.81 -1.24 28.88
CA TRP A 273 -2.85 -2.29 28.57
C TRP A 273 -3.07 -3.56 29.38
N ILE A 274 -3.25 -3.44 30.70
CA ILE A 274 -3.54 -4.59 31.59
C ILE A 274 -4.81 -5.30 31.10
N GLN A 275 -5.89 -4.55 30.85
CA GLN A 275 -7.15 -5.11 30.34
C GLN A 275 -6.98 -5.86 29.03
N ASN A 276 -6.16 -5.34 28.10
CA ASN A 276 -5.90 -6.01 26.83
C ASN A 276 -5.04 -7.27 27.02
N LEU A 277 -4.01 -7.22 27.89
CA LEU A 277 -3.20 -8.38 28.22
C LEU A 277 -4.04 -9.49 28.85
N GLU A 278 -4.91 -9.14 29.80
CA GLU A 278 -5.85 -10.08 30.42
C GLU A 278 -6.81 -10.68 29.39
N LYS A 279 -7.43 -9.85 28.55
CA LYS A 279 -8.33 -10.28 27.48
C LYS A 279 -7.65 -11.33 26.61
N TRP A 280 -6.49 -11.02 26.05
CA TRP A 280 -5.81 -11.91 25.11
C TRP A 280 -5.22 -13.14 25.77
N THR A 281 -4.75 -13.05 27.03
CA THR A 281 -4.29 -14.23 27.78
C THR A 281 -5.45 -15.20 28.05
N LYS A 282 -6.64 -14.68 28.38
CA LYS A 282 -7.86 -15.49 28.54
C LYS A 282 -8.31 -16.12 27.21
N ILE A 283 -8.26 -15.37 26.11
CA ILE A 283 -8.56 -15.90 24.76
C ILE A 283 -7.62 -17.05 24.42
N LEU A 284 -6.30 -16.87 24.58
CA LEU A 284 -5.31 -17.91 24.34
C LEU A 284 -5.63 -19.17 25.14
N ASN A 285 -5.87 -19.05 26.45
CA ASN A 285 -6.14 -20.22 27.28
C ASN A 285 -7.42 -20.96 26.84
N LYS A 286 -8.50 -20.21 26.62
CA LYS A 286 -9.77 -20.76 26.13
C LYS A 286 -9.63 -21.45 24.78
N ASP A 287 -8.89 -20.84 23.85
CA ASP A 287 -8.67 -21.41 22.53
C ASP A 287 -7.84 -22.70 22.62
N MET A 288 -6.83 -22.76 23.50
CA MET A 288 -5.99 -23.94 23.69
C MET A 288 -6.66 -25.10 24.43
N GLU A 289 -7.85 -24.89 25.03
CA GLU A 289 -8.70 -25.92 25.63
C GLU A 289 -9.66 -26.57 24.61
N ARG A 290 -9.77 -26.01 23.40
CA ARG A 290 -10.65 -26.55 22.36
C ARG A 290 -10.12 -27.86 21.80
N TRP A 291 -11.05 -28.64 21.23
CA TRP A 291 -10.71 -29.79 20.40
C TRP A 291 -10.23 -29.32 19.02
N PHE A 292 -9.07 -29.80 18.58
CA PHE A 292 -8.49 -29.49 17.27
C PHE A 292 -8.39 -30.75 16.42
N THR A 293 -8.71 -30.63 15.12
CA THR A 293 -8.64 -31.76 14.18
C THR A 293 -7.21 -32.05 13.72
N SER A 294 -6.29 -31.10 13.89
CA SER A 294 -4.88 -31.27 13.52
C SER A 294 -3.94 -30.39 14.33
N LYS A 295 -2.67 -30.82 14.43
CA LYS A 295 -1.59 -29.99 15.01
C LYS A 295 -1.43 -28.66 14.27
N LYS A 296 -1.65 -28.64 12.96
CA LYS A 296 -1.59 -27.41 12.14
C LYS A 296 -2.63 -26.39 12.57
N GLN A 297 -3.88 -26.83 12.74
CA GLN A 297 -4.97 -25.96 13.20
C GLN A 297 -4.69 -25.42 14.60
N MET A 298 -4.29 -26.29 15.54
CA MET A 298 -3.90 -25.91 16.89
C MET A 298 -2.77 -24.87 16.90
N SER A 299 -1.75 -25.07 16.05
CA SER A 299 -0.63 -24.15 15.89
C SER A 299 -1.08 -22.77 15.41
N SER A 300 -2.04 -22.72 14.48
CA SER A 300 -2.62 -21.46 14.00
C SER A 300 -3.29 -20.68 15.12
N TYR A 301 -4.11 -21.33 15.95
CA TYR A 301 -4.74 -20.68 17.10
C TYR A 301 -3.71 -20.17 18.09
N TYR A 302 -2.78 -21.05 18.48
CA TYR A 302 -1.73 -20.74 19.43
C TYR A 302 -0.90 -19.52 18.98
N PHE A 303 -0.38 -19.52 17.76
CA PHE A 303 0.51 -18.45 17.30
C PHE A 303 -0.22 -17.17 16.92
N SER A 304 -1.48 -17.22 16.45
CA SER A 304 -2.27 -16.00 16.23
C SER A 304 -2.46 -15.23 17.55
N ASP A 305 -2.89 -15.92 18.61
CA ASP A 305 -3.06 -15.29 19.93
C ASP A 305 -1.74 -14.81 20.51
N LEU A 306 -0.71 -15.65 20.42
CA LEU A 306 0.60 -15.33 20.96
C LEU A 306 1.22 -14.14 20.23
N SER A 307 0.90 -13.92 18.95
CA SER A 307 1.40 -12.77 18.19
C SER A 307 0.88 -11.45 18.76
N TYR A 308 -0.40 -11.37 19.12
CA TYR A 308 -0.95 -10.16 19.75
C TYR A 308 -0.35 -9.94 21.15
N ILE A 309 -0.28 -11.00 21.96
CA ILE A 309 0.28 -10.96 23.32
C ILE A 309 1.75 -10.53 23.26
N TYR A 310 2.51 -11.04 22.29
CA TYR A 310 3.90 -10.66 22.08
C TYR A 310 4.06 -9.14 21.86
N LEU A 311 3.21 -8.53 21.04
CA LEU A 311 3.24 -7.07 20.82
C LEU A 311 2.95 -6.30 22.10
N LEU A 312 1.95 -6.72 22.89
CA LEU A 312 1.64 -6.10 24.19
C LEU A 312 2.81 -6.19 25.18
N LEU A 313 3.52 -7.32 25.21
CA LEU A 313 4.69 -7.51 26.08
C LEU A 313 5.91 -6.74 25.57
N PHE A 314 6.06 -6.63 24.26
CA PHE A 314 7.11 -5.83 23.64
C PHE A 314 6.95 -4.34 24.01
N LEU A 315 5.72 -3.82 24.01
CA LEU A 315 5.42 -2.46 24.47
C LEU A 315 5.79 -2.24 25.95
N ARG A 316 5.58 -3.24 26.82
CA ARG A 316 5.98 -3.18 28.24
C ARG A 316 7.50 -3.17 28.41
N LYS A 317 8.24 -3.92 27.59
CA LYS A 317 9.71 -3.94 27.64
C LYS A 317 10.30 -2.56 27.31
N ASN A 318 9.65 -1.82 26.41
CA ASN A 318 10.17 -0.55 25.88
C ASN A 318 9.54 0.71 26.49
N GLY A 319 8.33 0.63 27.06
CA GLY A 319 7.71 1.68 27.84
C GLY A 319 7.66 1.24 29.30
N ARG A 320 8.22 2.03 30.22
CA ARG A 320 8.38 1.75 31.68
C ARG A 320 7.07 1.38 32.41
N ARG A 321 6.44 0.26 32.06
CA ARG A 321 5.21 -0.29 32.63
C ARG A 321 5.61 -1.27 33.73
N GLU A 322 5.05 -1.10 34.92
CA GLU A 322 5.53 -1.81 36.09
C GLU A 322 5.16 -3.30 36.06
N LYS A 323 5.95 -4.12 36.76
CA LYS A 323 5.70 -5.57 36.87
C LYS A 323 4.77 -5.96 38.01
N SER A 324 4.35 -4.98 38.81
CA SER A 324 3.86 -5.15 40.18
C SER A 324 2.37 -5.41 40.32
N ALA A 325 1.56 -5.18 39.27
CA ALA A 325 0.12 -5.43 39.34
C ALA A 325 -0.18 -6.95 39.48
N PRO A 326 -1.01 -7.37 40.44
CA PRO A 326 -1.42 -8.77 40.62
C PRO A 326 -2.00 -9.41 39.35
N GLU A 327 -2.79 -8.64 38.60
CA GLU A 327 -3.40 -9.02 37.33
C GLU A 327 -2.35 -9.40 36.28
N VAL A 328 -1.29 -8.59 36.19
CA VAL A 328 -0.17 -8.81 35.28
C VAL A 328 0.58 -10.08 35.70
N THR A 329 0.81 -10.26 37.00
CA THR A 329 1.48 -11.46 37.52
C THR A 329 0.69 -12.73 37.20
N ALA A 330 -0.63 -12.72 37.40
CA ALA A 330 -1.51 -13.83 37.05
C ALA A 330 -1.47 -14.14 35.54
N CYS A 331 -1.48 -13.11 34.69
CA CYS A 331 -1.31 -13.27 33.25
C CYS A 331 0.05 -13.90 32.90
N MET A 332 1.15 -13.43 33.51
CA MET A 332 2.48 -14.02 33.26
C MET A 332 2.54 -15.49 33.65
N GLU A 333 2.01 -15.89 34.80
CA GLU A 333 2.01 -17.29 35.24
C GLU A 333 1.17 -18.20 34.32
N LEU A 334 0.01 -17.71 33.88
CA LEU A 334 -0.80 -18.42 32.90
C LEU A 334 -0.07 -18.58 31.57
N LEU A 335 0.53 -17.50 31.05
CA LEU A 335 1.35 -17.54 29.84
C LEU A 335 2.53 -18.49 29.97
N LYS A 336 3.25 -18.48 31.10
CA LYS A 336 4.36 -19.40 31.37
C LYS A 336 3.91 -20.85 31.27
N THR A 337 2.80 -21.17 31.93
CA THR A 337 2.24 -22.53 31.98
C THR A 337 1.83 -22.99 30.58
N THR A 338 1.09 -22.16 29.85
CA THR A 338 0.65 -22.43 28.49
C THR A 338 1.84 -22.59 27.53
N MET A 339 2.83 -21.71 27.60
CA MET A 339 4.04 -21.80 26.77
C MET A 339 4.87 -23.05 27.04
N LYS A 340 4.98 -23.50 28.30
CA LYS A 340 5.67 -24.75 28.64
C LYS A 340 4.92 -25.96 28.06
N LYS A 341 3.60 -26.01 28.27
CA LYS A 341 2.72 -27.10 27.79
C LYS A 341 2.78 -27.27 26.26
N TYR A 342 2.81 -26.17 25.52
CA TYR A 342 2.78 -26.17 24.05
C TYR A 342 4.13 -25.81 23.42
N SER A 343 5.23 -26.07 24.13
CA SER A 343 6.59 -25.75 23.69
C SER A 343 7.01 -26.50 22.40
N ASN A 344 6.36 -27.62 22.10
CA ASN A 344 6.56 -28.49 20.93
C ASN A 344 5.85 -27.99 19.65
N LEU A 345 5.11 -26.88 19.71
CA LEU A 345 4.50 -26.23 18.54
C LEU A 345 5.48 -25.30 17.81
N TRP A 346 6.52 -24.82 18.49
CA TRP A 346 7.51 -23.91 17.92
C TRP A 346 8.34 -24.59 16.82
N GLY A 347 8.50 -23.88 15.71
CA GLY A 347 9.42 -24.24 14.64
C GLY A 347 10.87 -24.23 15.09
N MET A 348 11.72 -24.90 14.30
CA MET A 348 13.16 -24.95 14.54
C MET A 348 13.93 -23.85 13.79
N GLY A 349 13.22 -22.94 13.10
CA GLY A 349 13.82 -21.79 12.43
C GLY A 349 14.58 -20.89 13.40
N ALA A 350 15.73 -20.36 12.96
CA ALA A 350 16.57 -19.52 13.79
C ALA A 350 15.84 -18.27 14.32
N GLU A 351 14.99 -17.65 13.50
CA GLU A 351 14.18 -16.50 13.89
C GLU A 351 13.09 -16.86 14.90
N ASP A 352 12.37 -17.96 14.69
CA ASP A 352 11.31 -18.42 15.60
C ASP A 352 11.88 -18.77 16.96
N MET A 353 13.06 -19.41 16.99
CA MET A 353 13.78 -19.71 18.21
C MET A 353 14.29 -18.44 18.92
N LYS A 354 14.72 -17.42 18.17
CA LYS A 354 15.09 -16.11 18.74
C LYS A 354 13.88 -15.44 19.39
N ARG A 355 12.74 -15.38 18.68
CA ARG A 355 11.48 -14.82 19.20
C ARG A 355 10.95 -15.60 20.39
N LYS A 356 11.03 -16.93 20.37
CA LYS A 356 10.72 -17.81 21.51
C LYS A 356 11.52 -17.43 22.75
N LYS A 357 12.84 -17.33 22.61
CA LYS A 357 13.75 -16.94 23.70
C LYS A 357 13.44 -15.53 24.21
N GLU A 358 13.14 -14.60 23.31
CA GLU A 358 12.78 -13.24 23.68
C GLU A 358 11.48 -13.21 24.50
N LEU A 359 10.43 -13.87 24.01
CA LEU A 359 9.16 -13.97 24.71
C LEU A 359 9.32 -14.67 26.07
N GLN A 360 10.07 -15.79 26.13
CA GLN A 360 10.40 -16.49 27.38
C GLN A 360 11.05 -15.54 28.40
N LYS A 361 12.00 -14.70 27.97
CA LYS A 361 12.60 -13.66 28.84
C LYS A 361 11.58 -12.63 29.30
N MET A 362 10.66 -12.19 28.44
CA MET A 362 9.63 -11.21 28.80
C MET A 362 8.65 -11.76 29.85
N VAL A 363 8.27 -13.04 29.73
CA VAL A 363 7.37 -13.69 30.70
C VAL A 363 8.10 -14.21 31.94
N GLY A 364 9.44 -14.30 31.94
CA GLY A 364 10.22 -14.79 33.08
C GLY A 364 10.34 -16.32 33.13
N ILE A 365 10.38 -16.98 31.98
CA ILE A 365 10.87 -18.36 31.84
C ILE A 365 12.39 -18.26 31.68
N ASN A 366 13.12 -18.66 32.72
CA ASN A 366 14.55 -18.89 32.60
C ASN A 366 14.74 -20.20 31.83
N GLY A 367 15.44 -20.13 30.69
CA GLY A 367 15.77 -21.27 29.85
C GLY A 367 16.95 -22.05 30.38
#